data_AF-A0A817I8Y2-F1
#
_entry.id   AF-A0A817I8Y2-F1
#
_cell.length_a   1.000
_cell.length_b   1.000
_cell.length_c   1.000
_cell.angle_alpha   90.00
_cell.angle_beta   90.00
_cell.angle_gamma   90.00
#
_symmetry.space_group_name_H-M   'P 1'
#
loop_
_entity.id
_entity.type
_entity.pdbx_description
1 polymer ?
#
loop_
_entity_poly.entity_id
_entity_poly.type
_entity_poly.pdbx_seq_one_letter_code
_entity_poly.pdbx_strand_id
1 'polypeptide(L)'
;MLSPSRSPAQTILKAVVTTASTVIQESTSVIVEQKEESNDADDNEPLKKKLIFKIYYKFYRVKRVAASFNSKNSCDARTYIYILPTYAFCPIEEITSESYRVTSEILKLIKDVSSEYLGSHNFHNFTSGKKFTDPSARRHIFSINIADPFIKENVEFTIITIKGQSFMLHQIRKMISLIIAIVRGIASRDTIQQAYNADKIDVPKAPPLGLVLEKLHYDRYDKKFGKDGQHEALMCEEADTEITKFKEDVIVPHIVKKEIADKSMFKWLSFLPCHHFDRLSPFYPPGAYTGVGRGLYLLQQQQESSVKLDDDDDENGADE
;
A
#
# COMPACT_ATOMS: atom_id res chain seq x y z
N MET A 1 16.78 -5.44 -37.32
CA MET A 1 17.20 -4.93 -36.01
C MET A 1 16.04 -4.14 -35.42
N LEU A 2 15.17 -4.83 -34.68
CA LEU A 2 14.00 -4.24 -34.02
C LEU A 2 14.47 -3.44 -32.81
N SER A 3 14.08 -2.17 -32.74
CA SER A 3 14.28 -1.33 -31.56
C SER A 3 13.41 -1.87 -30.41
N PRO A 4 13.92 -1.91 -29.17
CA PRO A 4 13.11 -2.35 -28.04
C PRO A 4 12.02 -1.30 -27.79
N SER A 5 10.75 -1.74 -27.83
CA SER A 5 9.60 -0.95 -27.42
C SER A 5 9.82 -0.47 -25.98
N ARG A 6 9.78 0.85 -25.78
CA ARG A 6 10.00 1.45 -24.46
C ARG A 6 8.79 1.20 -23.58
N SER A 7 9.02 0.81 -22.33
CA SER A 7 7.93 0.61 -21.38
C SER A 7 7.17 1.93 -21.13
N PRO A 8 5.85 1.88 -20.89
CA PRO A 8 5.04 3.08 -20.65
C PRO A 8 5.62 3.99 -19.56
N ALA A 9 6.20 3.40 -18.50
CA ALA A 9 6.85 4.13 -17.40
C ALA A 9 8.05 4.99 -17.85
N GLN A 10 8.83 4.53 -18.84
CA GLN A 10 9.97 5.29 -19.36
C GLN A 10 9.51 6.44 -20.27
N THR A 11 8.40 6.27 -20.98
CA THR A 11 7.77 7.33 -21.78
C THR A 11 7.17 8.42 -20.88
N ILE A 12 6.55 8.05 -19.75
CA ILE A 12 6.03 8.98 -18.73
C ILE A 12 7.16 9.85 -18.15
N LEU A 13 8.29 9.25 -17.75
CA LEU A 13 9.40 10.02 -17.17
C LEU A 13 10.00 10.99 -18.19
N LYS A 14 10.09 10.59 -19.46
CA LYS A 14 10.61 11.45 -20.53
C LYS A 14 9.66 12.59 -20.87
N ALA A 15 8.35 12.34 -20.92
CA ALA A 15 7.34 13.38 -21.12
C ALA A 15 7.38 14.39 -19.95
N VAL A 16 7.43 13.91 -18.71
CA VAL A 16 7.51 14.75 -17.50
C VAL A 16 8.79 15.61 -17.49
N VAL A 17 9.95 15.03 -17.81
CA VAL A 17 11.23 15.77 -17.82
C VAL A 17 11.31 16.77 -18.98
N THR A 18 10.73 16.43 -20.14
CA THR A 18 10.72 17.33 -21.31
C THR A 18 9.78 18.52 -21.09
N THR A 19 8.62 18.31 -20.46
CA THR A 19 7.69 19.40 -20.10
C THR A 19 8.24 20.26 -18.96
N ALA A 20 8.92 19.66 -17.98
CA ALA A 20 9.55 20.37 -16.87
C ALA A 20 10.74 21.25 -17.29
N SER A 21 11.39 20.94 -18.42
CA SER A 21 12.48 21.76 -18.96
C SER A 21 11.97 23.05 -19.63
N THR A 22 10.67 23.12 -19.97
CA THR A 22 10.06 24.25 -20.69
C THR A 22 9.13 25.09 -19.79
N VAL A 23 8.67 24.54 -18.66
CA VAL A 23 7.77 25.22 -17.71
C VAL A 23 8.50 25.44 -16.39
N ILE A 24 9.37 26.44 -16.36
CA ILE A 24 10.00 26.92 -15.13
C ILE A 24 9.47 28.33 -14.88
N GLN A 25 8.33 28.44 -14.19
CA GLN A 25 8.08 29.54 -13.23
C GLN A 25 6.78 29.46 -12.41
N GLU A 26 5.88 28.49 -12.62
CA GLU A 26 4.66 28.39 -11.79
C GLU A 26 4.40 26.97 -11.30
N SER A 27 3.95 26.84 -10.05
CA SER A 27 3.50 25.59 -9.42
C SER A 27 2.25 25.05 -10.13
N THR A 28 2.42 24.43 -11.30
CA THR A 28 1.29 23.96 -12.11
C THR A 28 0.79 22.60 -11.59
N SER A 29 -0.48 22.55 -11.20
CA SER A 29 -1.19 21.28 -11.03
C SER A 29 -1.64 20.83 -12.43
N VAL A 30 -1.12 19.71 -12.93
CA VAL A 30 -1.48 19.20 -14.26
C VAL A 30 -2.32 17.95 -14.08
N ILE A 31 -3.54 17.97 -14.62
CA ILE A 31 -4.39 16.79 -14.72
C ILE A 31 -4.05 16.13 -16.05
N VAL A 32 -3.47 14.94 -16.03
CA VAL A 32 -3.41 14.09 -17.24
C VAL A 32 -4.52 13.08 -17.14
N GLU A 33 -5.52 13.24 -17.99
CA GLU A 33 -6.52 12.22 -18.25
C GLU A 33 -5.92 11.24 -19.26
N GLN A 34 -5.64 10.01 -18.84
CA GLN A 34 -5.34 8.95 -19.79
C GLN A 34 -6.65 8.27 -20.20
N LYS A 35 -6.92 8.27 -21.51
CA LYS A 35 -7.85 7.35 -22.15
C LYS A 35 -7.02 6.21 -22.72
N GLU A 36 -7.22 4.99 -22.23
CA GLU A 36 -6.93 3.82 -23.08
C GLU A 36 -8.13 3.64 -24.01
N GLU A 37 -7.87 3.75 -25.31
CA GLU A 37 -8.80 3.32 -26.35
C GLU A 37 -8.39 1.92 -26.77
N SER A 38 -9.20 0.93 -26.38
CA SER A 38 -9.19 -0.37 -27.05
C SER A 38 -9.78 -0.16 -28.44
N ASN A 39 -9.02 -0.49 -29.48
CA ASN A 39 -9.41 -0.35 -30.88
C ASN A 39 -9.98 -1.64 -31.48
N ASP A 40 -10.55 -2.51 -30.65
CA ASP A 40 -11.18 -3.74 -31.14
C ASP A 40 -12.69 -3.51 -31.20
N ALA A 41 -13.15 -3.24 -32.42
CA ALA A 41 -14.55 -3.24 -32.78
C ALA A 41 -15.02 -4.70 -32.89
N ASP A 42 -15.51 -5.26 -31.78
CA ASP A 42 -16.42 -6.40 -31.83
C ASP A 42 -17.74 -6.00 -31.17
N ASP A 43 -18.82 -6.10 -31.95
CA ASP A 43 -20.09 -5.40 -31.79
C ASP A 43 -21.07 -6.13 -30.84
N ASN A 44 -20.58 -6.94 -29.90
CA ASN A 44 -21.47 -7.82 -29.12
C ASN A 44 -21.12 -8.06 -27.63
N GLU A 45 -20.52 -7.11 -26.93
CA GLU A 45 -20.35 -7.22 -25.47
C GLU A 45 -20.91 -6.00 -24.70
N PRO A 46 -22.00 -6.14 -23.92
CA PRO A 46 -22.52 -5.05 -23.11
C PRO A 46 -21.65 -4.88 -21.86
N LEU A 47 -20.94 -3.74 -21.77
CA LEU A 47 -20.24 -3.15 -20.61
C LEU A 47 -18.71 -3.28 -20.53
N LYS A 48 -17.96 -3.00 -21.60
CA LYS A 48 -16.60 -2.45 -21.44
C LYS A 48 -16.69 -0.99 -20.95
N LYS A 49 -16.90 -0.79 -19.65
CA LYS A 49 -16.76 0.53 -19.01
C LYS A 49 -15.32 1.00 -19.20
N LYS A 50 -15.12 1.93 -20.13
CA LYS A 50 -13.87 2.67 -20.37
C LYS A 50 -13.31 3.16 -19.02
N LEU A 51 -12.28 2.49 -18.52
CA LEU A 51 -11.72 2.74 -17.19
C LEU A 51 -10.80 3.96 -17.27
N ILE A 52 -11.37 5.16 -17.13
CA ILE A 52 -10.60 6.40 -17.09
C ILE A 52 -9.90 6.49 -15.74
N PHE A 53 -8.61 6.16 -15.69
CA PHE A 53 -7.77 6.43 -14.54
C PHE A 53 -7.38 7.92 -14.53
N LYS A 54 -7.99 8.70 -13.64
CA LYS A 54 -7.49 10.05 -13.32
C LYS A 54 -6.32 9.93 -12.37
N ILE A 55 -5.11 10.17 -12.88
CA ILE A 55 -3.89 10.25 -12.06
C ILE A 55 -3.73 11.70 -11.62
N TYR A 56 -3.85 11.94 -10.32
CA TYR A 56 -3.56 13.24 -9.72
C TYR A 56 -2.08 13.28 -9.34
N TYR A 57 -1.32 14.18 -9.97
CA TYR A 57 0.05 14.46 -9.57
C TYR A 57 0.24 15.97 -9.41
N LYS A 58 0.99 16.35 -8.38
CA LYS A 58 1.39 17.74 -8.13
C LYS A 58 2.89 17.77 -7.90
N PHE A 59 3.59 18.57 -8.70
CA PHE A 59 5.00 18.83 -8.49
C PHE A 59 5.13 19.98 -7.50
N TYR A 60 5.83 19.73 -6.39
CA TYR A 60 6.05 20.75 -5.37
C TYR A 60 7.36 21.50 -5.61
N ARG A 61 8.47 20.76 -5.82
CA ARG A 61 9.81 21.36 -5.93
C ARG A 61 10.75 20.53 -6.79
N VAL A 62 11.72 21.23 -7.37
CA VAL A 62 12.90 20.68 -8.03
C VAL A 62 14.13 21.29 -7.34
N LYS A 63 15.08 20.47 -6.93
CA LYS A 63 16.32 20.91 -6.27
C LYS A 63 17.54 20.37 -6.99
N ARG A 64 18.57 21.22 -7.12
CA ARG A 64 19.88 20.79 -7.59
C ARG A 64 20.56 20.01 -6.46
N VAL A 65 21.15 18.87 -6.80
CA VAL A 65 21.81 17.95 -5.86
C VAL A 65 23.23 17.65 -6.33
N ALA A 66 24.06 17.14 -5.43
CA ALA A 66 25.39 16.65 -5.76
C ALA A 66 25.30 15.53 -6.82
N ALA A 67 26.28 15.47 -7.73
CA ALA A 67 26.28 14.48 -8.82
C ALA A 67 26.25 13.01 -8.33
N SER A 68 26.77 12.75 -7.13
CA SER A 68 26.77 11.42 -6.50
C SER A 68 25.45 11.07 -5.81
N PHE A 69 24.46 11.97 -5.78
CA PHE A 69 23.21 11.73 -5.09
C PHE A 69 22.34 10.70 -5.81
N ASN A 70 21.86 9.70 -5.07
CA ASN A 70 20.87 8.74 -5.53
C ASN A 70 19.67 8.73 -4.57
N SER A 71 18.49 9.14 -5.03
CA SER A 71 17.30 9.29 -4.16
C SER A 71 16.91 8.01 -3.43
N LYS A 72 17.07 6.85 -4.05
CA LYS A 72 16.75 5.57 -3.42
C LYS A 72 17.74 5.21 -2.32
N ASN A 73 19.03 5.31 -2.62
CA ASN A 73 20.11 4.85 -1.73
C ASN A 73 20.42 5.86 -0.61
N SER A 74 20.19 7.15 -0.87
CA SER A 74 20.37 8.23 0.11
C SER A 74 19.19 8.35 1.09
N CYS A 75 18.07 7.68 0.85
CA CYS A 75 16.89 7.78 1.71
C CYS A 75 17.03 6.88 2.95
N ASP A 76 16.92 7.52 4.12
CA ASP A 76 17.24 6.96 5.43
C ASP A 76 16.06 6.21 6.05
N ALA A 77 14.86 6.78 5.90
CA ALA A 77 13.63 6.25 6.44
C ALA A 77 12.46 6.66 5.57
N ARG A 78 11.34 5.97 5.74
CA ARG A 78 10.06 6.31 5.11
C ARG A 78 8.98 6.34 6.18
N THR A 79 8.09 7.31 6.08
CA THR A 79 6.85 7.35 6.83
C THR A 79 5.71 7.04 5.88
N TYR A 80 4.92 6.03 6.23
CA TYR A 80 3.67 5.71 5.55
C TYR A 80 2.52 5.99 6.50
N ILE A 81 1.37 6.32 5.93
CA ILE A 81 0.10 6.30 6.64
C ILE A 81 -0.82 5.24 6.03
N TYR A 82 -1.68 4.67 6.87
CA TYR A 82 -2.75 3.78 6.46
C TYR A 82 -4.07 4.32 7.00
N ILE A 83 -4.91 4.82 6.11
CA ILE A 83 -6.25 5.36 6.43
C ILE A 83 -7.24 4.21 6.30
N LEU A 84 -8.03 3.97 7.34
CA LEU A 84 -8.99 2.88 7.35
C LEU A 84 -10.20 3.18 8.23
N PRO A 85 -11.36 2.59 7.90
CA PRO A 85 -12.54 2.71 8.74
C PRO A 85 -12.35 1.92 10.03
N THR A 86 -12.82 2.47 11.15
CA THR A 86 -12.59 1.89 12.47
C THR A 86 -13.37 0.59 12.70
N TYR A 87 -14.43 0.34 11.93
CA TYR A 87 -15.14 -0.94 11.92
C TYR A 87 -14.22 -2.12 11.56
N ALA A 88 -13.05 -1.87 10.95
CA ALA A 88 -12.03 -2.90 10.78
C ALA A 88 -11.64 -3.56 12.12
N PHE A 89 -11.69 -2.82 13.22
CA PHE A 89 -11.35 -3.28 14.56
C PHE A 89 -12.54 -3.76 15.40
N CYS A 90 -13.75 -3.77 14.84
CA CYS A 90 -14.93 -4.30 15.51
C CYS A 90 -14.71 -5.79 15.91
N PRO A 91 -14.87 -6.16 17.19
CA PRO A 91 -14.74 -7.55 17.65
C PRO A 91 -15.56 -8.53 16.80
N ILE A 92 -15.09 -9.76 16.64
CA ILE A 92 -15.74 -10.74 15.77
C ILE A 92 -17.13 -11.16 16.25
N GLU A 93 -17.40 -11.02 17.55
CA GLU A 93 -18.70 -11.32 18.17
C GLU A 93 -19.74 -10.22 17.92
N GLU A 94 -19.31 -9.03 17.48
CA GLU A 94 -20.17 -7.89 17.21
C GLU A 94 -20.54 -7.77 15.72
N ILE A 95 -21.73 -7.24 15.44
CA ILE A 95 -22.14 -6.94 14.08
C ILE A 95 -21.28 -5.78 13.56
N THR A 96 -20.36 -6.10 12.65
CA THR A 96 -19.55 -5.08 11.98
C THR A 96 -20.44 -4.26 11.04
N SER A 97 -20.49 -2.94 11.24
CA SER A 97 -21.25 -2.02 10.41
C SER A 97 -20.55 -0.66 10.29
N GLU A 98 -20.98 0.15 9.33
CA GLU A 98 -20.52 1.54 9.14
C GLU A 98 -20.84 2.45 10.34
N SER A 99 -21.82 2.07 11.17
CA SER A 99 -22.19 2.79 12.39
C SER A 99 -21.32 2.44 13.59
N TYR A 100 -20.41 1.46 13.48
CA TYR A 100 -19.46 1.14 14.55
C TYR A 100 -18.60 2.36 14.91
N ARG A 101 -18.33 2.52 16.20
CA ARG A 101 -17.43 3.53 16.74
C ARG A 101 -16.43 2.84 17.64
N VAL A 102 -15.15 3.10 17.42
CA VAL A 102 -14.10 2.47 18.20
C VAL A 102 -14.06 3.05 19.60
N THR A 103 -14.00 2.19 20.60
CA THR A 103 -13.94 2.63 22.00
C THR A 103 -12.49 2.94 22.40
N SER A 104 -12.32 3.64 23.53
CA SER A 104 -11.01 3.88 24.13
C SER A 104 -10.22 2.59 24.41
N GLU A 105 -10.91 1.52 24.79
CA GLU A 105 -10.32 0.23 25.12
C GLU A 105 -9.77 -0.44 23.86
N ILE A 106 -10.53 -0.42 22.76
CA ILE A 106 -10.08 -0.93 21.48
C ILE A 106 -8.95 -0.06 20.90
N LEU A 107 -9.01 1.27 21.03
CA LEU A 107 -7.90 2.15 20.63
C LEU A 107 -6.62 1.85 21.41
N LYS A 108 -6.73 1.59 22.72
CA LYS A 108 -5.59 1.16 23.54
C LYS A 108 -5.05 -0.19 23.07
N LEU A 109 -5.94 -1.15 22.81
CA LEU A 109 -5.59 -2.46 22.28
C LEU A 109 -4.82 -2.35 20.94
N ILE A 110 -5.29 -1.51 20.02
CA ILE A 110 -4.61 -1.27 18.74
C ILE A 110 -3.19 -0.70 18.98
N LYS A 111 -3.05 0.27 19.89
CA LYS A 111 -1.75 0.85 20.26
C LYS A 111 -0.81 -0.19 20.84
N ASP A 112 -1.30 -1.01 21.78
CA ASP A 112 -0.52 -2.07 22.44
C ASP A 112 -0.04 -3.11 21.41
N VAL A 113 -0.94 -3.64 20.58
CA VAL A 113 -0.60 -4.63 19.53
C VAL A 113 0.36 -4.04 18.49
N SER A 114 0.15 -2.78 18.10
CA SER A 114 1.03 -2.10 17.14
C SER A 114 2.45 -1.92 17.70
N SER A 115 2.59 -1.72 19.01
CA SER A 115 3.91 -1.50 19.63
C SER A 115 4.85 -2.70 19.52
N GLU A 116 4.32 -3.91 19.31
CA GLU A 116 5.12 -5.14 19.13
C GLU A 116 5.97 -5.14 17.85
N TYR A 117 5.69 -4.25 16.91
CA TYR A 117 6.49 -4.08 15.70
C TYR A 117 7.73 -3.19 15.89
N LEU A 118 7.80 -2.43 16.98
CA LEU A 118 8.90 -1.49 17.22
C LEU A 118 10.24 -2.22 17.38
N GLY A 119 11.31 -1.61 16.86
CA GLY A 119 12.64 -2.18 16.88
C GLY A 119 12.97 -3.02 15.64
N SER A 120 13.96 -3.89 15.78
CA SER A 120 14.55 -4.66 14.66
C SER A 120 14.15 -6.14 14.68
N HIS A 121 13.24 -6.53 13.80
CA HIS A 121 12.71 -7.90 13.72
C HIS A 121 12.93 -8.54 12.35
N ASN A 122 12.70 -9.85 12.25
CA ASN A 122 12.72 -10.57 10.97
C ASN A 122 11.32 -10.56 10.34
N PHE A 123 11.13 -9.78 9.27
CA PHE A 123 9.83 -9.59 8.63
C PHE A 123 9.56 -10.54 7.45
N HIS A 124 10.22 -11.71 7.38
CA HIS A 124 10.08 -12.63 6.24
C HIS A 124 8.64 -13.16 6.02
N ASN A 125 7.78 -13.20 7.05
CA ASN A 125 6.35 -13.53 6.92
C ASN A 125 5.49 -12.35 6.43
N PHE A 126 6.01 -11.13 6.59
CA PHE A 126 5.37 -9.90 6.14
C PHE A 126 5.73 -9.56 4.68
N THR A 127 6.22 -10.52 3.90
CA THR A 127 6.43 -10.31 2.47
C THR A 127 6.38 -11.63 1.71
N SER A 128 6.34 -11.57 0.38
CA SER A 128 6.36 -12.73 -0.49
C SER A 128 7.80 -13.03 -0.93
N GLY A 129 8.14 -14.31 -1.10
CA GLY A 129 9.43 -14.73 -1.68
C GLY A 129 10.67 -14.56 -0.78
N LYS A 130 10.51 -14.19 0.50
CA LYS A 130 11.63 -14.10 1.46
C LYS A 130 11.69 -15.31 2.38
N LYS A 131 12.90 -15.88 2.48
CA LYS A 131 13.26 -16.94 3.44
C LYS A 131 13.57 -16.31 4.80
N PHE A 132 13.35 -17.06 5.88
CA PHE A 132 13.71 -16.63 7.22
C PHE A 132 15.21 -16.30 7.34
N THR A 133 16.07 -17.08 6.69
CA THR A 133 17.53 -16.91 6.72
C THR A 133 18.06 -15.75 5.89
N ASP A 134 17.22 -15.08 5.10
CA ASP A 134 17.65 -13.94 4.27
C ASP A 134 17.89 -12.72 5.18
N PRO A 135 19.13 -12.20 5.31
CA PRO A 135 19.42 -11.04 6.17
C PRO A 135 18.64 -9.80 5.75
N SER A 136 18.29 -9.70 4.46
CA SER A 136 17.47 -8.62 3.93
C SER A 136 15.98 -8.77 4.30
N ALA A 137 15.58 -9.72 5.13
CA ALA A 137 14.26 -9.75 5.77
C ALA A 137 14.23 -8.97 7.11
N ARG A 138 15.39 -8.67 7.70
CA ARG A 138 15.44 -7.82 8.91
C ARG A 138 15.11 -6.38 8.59
N ARG A 139 14.16 -5.81 9.31
CA ARG A 139 13.73 -4.40 9.17
C ARG A 139 13.61 -3.76 10.53
N HIS A 140 13.72 -2.45 10.54
CA HIS A 140 13.63 -1.64 11.75
C HIS A 140 12.46 -0.66 11.65
N ILE A 141 11.54 -0.75 12.60
CA ILE A 141 10.41 0.16 12.75
C ILE A 141 10.73 1.12 13.89
N PHE A 142 10.71 2.42 13.58
CA PHE A 142 11.04 3.48 14.53
C PHE A 142 9.84 3.88 15.40
N SER A 143 8.67 4.02 14.77
CA SER A 143 7.46 4.47 15.48
C SER A 143 6.20 4.03 14.76
N ILE A 144 5.14 3.79 15.54
CA ILE A 144 3.79 3.61 15.05
C ILE A 144 2.86 4.48 15.88
N ASN A 145 2.12 5.37 15.23
CA ASN A 145 1.18 6.29 15.86
C ASN A 145 -0.23 6.03 15.31
N ILE A 146 -1.22 6.08 16.19
CA ILE A 146 -2.63 5.91 15.83
C ILE A 146 -3.32 7.21 16.18
N ALA A 147 -3.82 7.90 15.15
CA ALA A 147 -4.53 9.16 15.29
C ALA A 147 -5.90 8.96 15.93
N ASP A 148 -6.42 10.01 16.56
CA ASP A 148 -7.79 10.00 17.08
C ASP A 148 -8.79 9.79 15.92
N PRO A 149 -9.88 9.04 16.16
CA PRO A 149 -10.86 8.78 15.11
C PRO A 149 -11.57 10.06 14.65
N PHE A 150 -11.96 10.09 13.38
CA PHE A 150 -12.77 11.16 12.80
C PHE A 150 -13.92 10.57 11.98
N ILE A 151 -15.03 11.29 11.90
CA ILE A 151 -16.23 10.83 11.20
C ILE A 151 -16.37 11.55 9.86
N LYS A 152 -16.67 10.78 8.81
CA LYS A 152 -17.07 11.30 7.50
C LYS A 152 -18.23 10.49 6.95
N GLU A 153 -19.32 11.17 6.58
CA GLU A 153 -20.51 10.53 5.99
C GLU A 153 -20.99 9.31 6.81
N ASN A 154 -21.06 9.49 8.14
CA ASN A 154 -21.47 8.47 9.12
C ASN A 154 -20.54 7.26 9.30
N VAL A 155 -19.40 7.21 8.61
CA VAL A 155 -18.35 6.21 8.81
C VAL A 155 -17.22 6.84 9.62
N GLU A 156 -16.76 6.15 10.65
CA GLU A 156 -15.62 6.58 11.45
C GLU A 156 -14.31 5.98 10.90
N PHE A 157 -13.27 6.80 10.81
CA PHE A 157 -11.96 6.46 10.30
C PHE A 157 -10.87 6.77 11.32
N THR A 158 -9.75 6.09 11.22
CA THR A 158 -8.50 6.45 11.90
C THR A 158 -7.33 6.38 10.92
N ILE A 159 -6.18 6.93 11.31
CA ILE A 159 -4.96 6.94 10.53
C ILE A 159 -3.85 6.29 11.36
N ILE A 160 -3.25 5.24 10.81
CA ILE A 160 -2.07 4.59 11.40
C ILE A 160 -0.83 5.08 10.65
N THR A 161 0.04 5.80 11.34
CA THR A 161 1.31 6.32 10.80
C THR A 161 2.45 5.41 11.22
N ILE A 162 3.21 4.87 10.28
CA ILE A 162 4.32 3.95 10.50
C ILE A 162 5.60 4.56 9.92
N LYS A 163 6.60 4.81 10.78
CA LYS A 163 7.95 5.22 10.37
C LYS A 163 8.90 4.04 10.50
N GLY A 164 9.61 3.72 9.43
CA GLY A 164 10.60 2.65 9.41
C GLY A 164 11.79 2.99 8.51
N GLN A 165 12.91 2.32 8.74
CA GLN A 165 14.14 2.54 7.96
C GLN A 165 13.93 2.16 6.48
N SER A 166 13.33 1.00 6.26
CA SER A 166 12.93 0.51 4.94
C SER A 166 11.78 -0.47 5.08
N PHE A 167 11.08 -0.73 3.98
CA PHE A 167 9.96 -1.68 3.94
C PHE A 167 10.12 -2.62 2.76
N MET A 168 9.76 -3.89 2.95
CA MET A 168 9.64 -4.87 1.87
C MET A 168 8.29 -4.74 1.17
N LEU A 169 8.18 -5.36 -0.01
CA LEU A 169 6.93 -5.46 -0.73
C LEU A 169 5.83 -6.05 0.18
N HIS A 170 4.68 -5.37 0.24
CA HIS A 170 3.51 -5.72 1.06
C HIS A 170 3.68 -5.65 2.60
N GLN A 171 4.87 -5.30 3.13
CA GLN A 171 5.14 -5.36 4.57
C GLN A 171 4.12 -4.62 5.42
N ILE A 172 3.86 -3.36 5.11
CA ILE A 172 2.91 -2.54 5.87
C ILE A 172 1.49 -3.15 5.80
N ARG A 173 1.03 -3.56 4.62
CA ARG A 173 -0.31 -4.14 4.45
C ARG A 173 -0.48 -5.44 5.24
N LYS A 174 0.57 -6.25 5.37
CA LYS A 174 0.57 -7.46 6.19
C LYS A 174 0.63 -7.14 7.69
N MET A 175 1.41 -6.14 8.10
CA MET A 175 1.43 -5.66 9.49
C MET A 175 0.03 -5.19 9.92
N ILE A 176 -0.60 -4.32 9.11
CA ILE A 176 -1.96 -3.83 9.35
C ILE A 176 -2.97 -4.99 9.40
N SER A 177 -2.86 -5.96 8.49
CA SER A 177 -3.74 -7.13 8.50
C SER A 177 -3.67 -7.92 9.80
N LEU A 178 -2.47 -8.16 10.33
CA LEU A 178 -2.30 -8.94 11.55
C LEU A 178 -2.76 -8.13 12.78
N ILE A 179 -2.55 -6.81 12.80
CA ILE A 179 -3.14 -5.93 13.84
C ILE A 179 -4.66 -6.08 13.84
N ILE A 180 -5.30 -5.96 12.67
CA ILE A 180 -6.75 -6.12 12.54
C ILE A 180 -7.19 -7.51 13.03
N ALA A 181 -6.54 -8.58 12.59
CA ALA A 181 -6.90 -9.94 12.99
C ALA A 181 -6.83 -10.15 14.51
N ILE A 182 -5.80 -9.63 15.17
CA ILE A 182 -5.63 -9.73 16.62
C ILE A 182 -6.68 -8.91 17.36
N VAL A 183 -6.89 -7.66 16.95
CA VAL A 183 -7.84 -6.75 17.61
C VAL A 183 -9.28 -7.28 17.49
N ARG A 184 -9.61 -7.92 16.36
CA ARG A 184 -10.91 -8.57 16.14
C ARG A 184 -11.09 -9.89 16.91
N GLY A 185 -10.04 -10.44 17.51
CA GLY A 185 -10.07 -11.75 18.19
C GLY A 185 -9.93 -12.96 17.26
N ILE A 186 -9.54 -12.76 15.99
CA ILE A 186 -9.33 -13.86 15.01
C ILE A 186 -7.96 -14.54 15.23
N ALA A 187 -6.96 -13.78 15.66
CA ALA A 187 -5.60 -14.25 15.92
C ALA A 187 -5.16 -13.95 17.35
N SER A 188 -4.25 -14.77 17.88
CA SER A 188 -3.63 -14.51 19.18
C SER A 188 -2.63 -13.36 19.09
N ARG A 189 -2.42 -12.62 20.18
CA ARG A 189 -1.35 -11.61 20.26
C ARG A 189 0.03 -12.21 19.99
N ASP A 190 0.26 -13.44 20.45
CA ASP A 190 1.53 -14.14 20.29
C ASP A 190 1.88 -14.38 18.81
N THR A 191 0.91 -14.32 17.90
CA THR A 191 1.13 -14.50 16.45
C THR A 191 2.16 -13.50 15.90
N ILE A 192 2.26 -12.27 16.44
CA ILE A 192 3.28 -11.31 15.98
C ILE A 192 4.68 -11.84 16.29
N GLN A 193 4.92 -12.31 17.52
CA GLN A 193 6.21 -12.87 17.93
C GLN A 193 6.52 -14.16 17.17
N GLN A 194 5.53 -15.03 16.99
CA GLN A 194 5.68 -16.23 16.18
C GLN A 194 6.03 -15.89 14.72
N ALA A 195 5.46 -14.82 14.16
CA ALA A 195 5.73 -14.40 12.78
C ALA A 195 7.16 -13.91 12.55
N TYR A 196 7.92 -13.63 13.61
CA TYR A 196 9.36 -13.33 13.54
C TYR A 196 10.25 -14.58 13.58
N ASN A 197 9.71 -15.74 13.95
CA ASN A 197 10.45 -17.00 14.05
C ASN A 197 10.52 -17.71 12.68
N ALA A 198 11.25 -18.83 12.62
CA ALA A 198 11.51 -19.55 11.37
C ALA A 198 10.26 -20.08 10.67
N ASP A 199 9.19 -20.26 11.43
CA ASP A 199 7.93 -20.78 10.93
C ASP A 199 7.27 -19.85 9.93
N LYS A 200 6.72 -20.44 8.87
CA LYS A 200 5.87 -19.68 7.96
C LYS A 200 4.50 -19.51 8.59
N ILE A 201 4.05 -18.26 8.63
CA ILE A 201 2.72 -17.89 9.10
C ILE A 201 1.96 -17.25 7.95
N ASP A 202 0.70 -17.64 7.78
CA ASP A 202 -0.17 -16.96 6.84
C ASP A 202 -0.56 -15.58 7.37
N VAL A 203 -0.21 -14.55 6.61
CA VAL A 203 -0.60 -13.17 6.92
C VAL A 203 -1.16 -12.58 5.63
N PRO A 204 -2.48 -12.38 5.52
CA PRO A 204 -3.07 -11.77 4.34
C PRO A 204 -2.66 -10.31 4.20
N LYS A 205 -2.89 -9.75 3.01
CA LYS A 205 -2.57 -8.35 2.70
C LYS A 205 -3.84 -7.53 2.90
N ALA A 206 -3.83 -6.57 3.81
CA ALA A 206 -4.91 -5.57 3.91
C ALA A 206 -5.10 -4.83 2.56
N PRO A 207 -6.23 -4.19 2.27
CA PRO A 207 -6.46 -3.48 1.01
C PRO A 207 -5.39 -2.42 0.68
N PRO A 208 -5.11 -2.14 -0.61
CA PRO A 208 -4.11 -1.13 -0.97
C PRO A 208 -4.65 0.31 -0.82
N LEU A 209 -5.97 0.52 -0.85
CA LEU A 209 -6.62 1.82 -0.96
C LEU A 209 -6.17 2.83 0.11
N GLY A 210 -6.02 2.37 1.35
CA GLY A 210 -5.67 3.23 2.49
C GLY A 210 -4.19 3.60 2.60
N LEU A 211 -3.30 2.97 1.83
CA LEU A 211 -1.86 3.09 2.02
C LEU A 211 -1.29 4.29 1.24
N VAL A 212 -0.64 5.21 1.96
CA VAL A 212 0.00 6.41 1.38
C VAL A 212 1.44 6.53 1.87
N LEU A 213 2.37 6.77 0.95
CA LEU A 213 3.74 7.21 1.31
C LEU A 213 3.67 8.69 1.69
N GLU A 214 3.81 8.98 2.98
CA GLU A 214 3.68 10.34 3.51
C GLU A 214 4.98 11.13 3.40
N LYS A 215 6.12 10.54 3.80
CA LYS A 215 7.40 11.25 3.83
C LYS A 215 8.59 10.34 3.55
N LEU A 216 9.53 10.85 2.75
CA LEU A 216 10.88 10.31 2.61
C LEU A 216 11.83 11.12 3.49
N HIS A 217 12.63 10.45 4.31
CA HIS A 217 13.60 11.10 5.19
C HIS A 217 15.00 11.00 4.57
N TYR A 218 15.70 12.13 4.53
CA TYR A 218 17.06 12.26 3.99
C TYR A 218 17.98 12.95 5.02
N ASP A 219 17.74 12.71 6.31
CA ASP A 219 18.41 13.34 7.44
C ASP A 219 19.94 13.30 7.32
N ARG A 220 20.53 12.20 6.82
CA ARG A 220 21.98 12.09 6.61
C ARG A 220 22.48 12.97 5.48
N TYR A 221 21.72 13.07 4.39
CA TYR A 221 22.07 13.99 3.30
C TYR A 221 21.97 15.44 3.77
N ASP A 222 20.87 15.80 4.43
CA ASP A 222 20.62 17.18 4.89
C ASP A 222 21.67 17.63 5.91
N LYS A 223 22.10 16.74 6.81
CA LYS A 223 23.22 17.01 7.73
C LYS A 223 24.55 17.22 7.03
N LYS A 224 24.82 16.49 5.94
CA LYS A 224 26.11 16.51 5.24
C LYS A 224 26.23 17.67 4.25
N PHE A 225 25.18 17.93 3.47
CA PHE A 225 25.20 18.85 2.34
C PHE A 225 24.33 20.09 2.57
N GLY A 226 23.35 20.05 3.46
CA GLY A 226 22.44 21.18 3.67
C GLY A 226 23.07 22.43 4.30
N LYS A 227 24.36 22.39 4.67
CA LYS A 227 25.11 23.52 5.26
C LYS A 227 26.43 23.81 4.55
N ASP A 228 26.68 23.21 3.39
CA ASP A 228 27.97 23.34 2.70
C ASP A 228 28.09 24.60 1.82
N GLY A 229 27.01 25.40 1.75
CA GLY A 229 26.96 26.64 0.97
C GLY A 229 26.83 26.45 -0.55
N GLN A 230 26.78 25.19 -1.02
CA GLN A 230 26.65 24.84 -2.45
C GLN A 230 25.38 24.04 -2.74
N HIS A 231 24.88 23.28 -1.77
CA HIS A 231 23.70 22.44 -1.90
C HIS A 231 22.62 22.84 -0.88
N GLU A 232 21.37 22.71 -1.30
CA GLU A 232 20.23 22.91 -0.42
C GLU A 232 19.86 21.61 0.30
N ALA A 233 19.39 21.72 1.54
CA ALA A 233 18.71 20.61 2.22
C ALA A 233 17.49 20.18 1.39
N LEU A 234 17.22 18.88 1.31
CA LEU A 234 16.11 18.34 0.51
C LEU A 234 14.77 18.65 1.17
N MET A 235 14.71 18.59 2.50
CA MET A 235 13.51 18.93 3.28
C MET A 235 13.49 20.43 3.64
N CYS A 236 12.32 21.06 3.52
CA CYS A 236 12.10 22.46 3.90
C CYS A 236 10.64 22.68 4.34
N GLU A 237 10.42 23.57 5.31
CA GLU A 237 9.16 23.70 6.04
C GLU A 237 7.98 24.18 5.17
N GLU A 238 8.18 25.05 4.19
CA GLU A 238 7.06 25.54 3.39
C GLU A 238 6.52 24.46 2.44
N ALA A 239 7.41 23.61 1.90
CA ALA A 239 6.98 22.46 1.09
C ALA A 239 6.18 21.45 1.93
N ASP A 240 6.60 21.21 3.17
CA ASP A 240 5.90 20.30 4.09
C ASP A 240 4.46 20.81 4.37
N THR A 241 4.24 22.13 4.40
CA THR A 241 2.91 22.72 4.57
C THR A 241 2.00 22.47 3.36
N GLU A 242 2.49 22.68 2.14
CA GLU A 242 1.69 22.44 0.92
C GLU A 242 1.39 20.95 0.69
N ILE A 243 2.35 20.07 1.00
CA ILE A 243 2.18 18.62 0.93
C ILE A 243 1.12 18.18 1.95
N THR A 244 1.17 18.73 3.16
CA THR A 244 0.18 18.45 4.21
C THR A 244 -1.23 18.88 3.78
N LYS A 245 -1.38 20.10 3.23
CA LYS A 245 -2.66 20.56 2.69
C LYS A 245 -3.19 19.65 1.58
N PHE A 246 -2.35 19.24 0.62
CA PHE A 246 -2.79 18.34 -0.44
C PHE A 246 -3.20 16.96 0.07
N LYS A 247 -2.51 16.44 1.09
CA LYS A 247 -2.90 15.21 1.77
C LYS A 247 -4.31 15.34 2.37
N GLU A 248 -4.56 16.43 3.09
CA GLU A 248 -5.82 16.69 3.79
C GLU A 248 -6.98 17.04 2.86
N ASP A 249 -6.72 17.81 1.80
CA ASP A 249 -7.75 18.34 0.90
C ASP A 249 -8.04 17.40 -0.28
N VAL A 250 -7.09 16.55 -0.67
CA VAL A 250 -7.20 15.72 -1.88
C VAL A 250 -7.07 14.23 -1.58
N ILE A 251 -5.98 13.80 -0.95
CA ILE A 251 -5.69 12.36 -0.79
C ILE A 251 -6.66 11.70 0.19
N VAL A 252 -6.77 12.25 1.41
CA VAL A 252 -7.65 11.70 2.46
C VAL A 252 -9.11 11.69 2.01
N PRO A 253 -9.69 12.79 1.48
CA PRO A 253 -11.07 12.80 1.01
C PRO A 253 -11.32 11.83 -0.14
N HIS A 254 -10.36 11.65 -1.06
CA HIS A 254 -10.47 10.67 -2.14
C HIS A 254 -10.54 9.24 -1.60
N ILE A 255 -9.62 8.88 -0.68
CA ILE A 255 -9.58 7.55 -0.06
C ILE A 255 -10.87 7.27 0.71
N VAL A 256 -11.31 8.22 1.53
CA VAL A 256 -12.53 8.09 2.34
C VAL A 256 -13.76 7.92 1.45
N LYS A 257 -13.94 8.79 0.44
CA LYS A 257 -15.06 8.68 -0.51
C LYS A 257 -15.07 7.33 -1.23
N LYS A 258 -13.89 6.87 -1.66
CA LYS A 258 -13.75 5.60 -2.37
C LYS A 258 -14.01 4.40 -1.46
N GLU A 259 -13.56 4.46 -0.21
CA GLU A 259 -13.83 3.41 0.78
C GLU A 259 -15.33 3.29 1.07
N ILE A 260 -16.04 4.42 1.23
CA ILE A 260 -17.49 4.44 1.45
C ILE A 260 -18.25 3.88 0.24
N ALA A 261 -17.87 4.29 -0.98
CA ALA A 261 -18.52 3.83 -2.20
C ALA A 261 -18.27 2.35 -2.50
N ASP A 262 -17.02 1.92 -2.41
CA ASP A 262 -16.60 0.58 -2.86
C ASP A 262 -16.66 -0.47 -1.76
N LYS A 263 -16.72 -0.05 -0.49
CA LYS A 263 -16.67 -0.90 0.72
C LYS A 263 -15.48 -1.85 0.70
N SER A 264 -14.32 -1.34 0.30
CA SER A 264 -13.11 -2.10 0.03
C SER A 264 -12.61 -2.86 1.28
N MET A 265 -12.58 -2.20 2.44
CA MET A 265 -12.24 -2.83 3.72
C MET A 265 -13.28 -3.86 4.13
N PHE A 266 -14.57 -3.56 4.01
CA PHE A 266 -15.64 -4.48 4.39
C PHE A 266 -15.61 -5.78 3.57
N LYS A 267 -15.43 -5.67 2.25
CA LYS A 267 -15.25 -6.81 1.34
C LYS A 267 -14.01 -7.63 1.68
N TRP A 268 -12.93 -6.99 2.13
CA TRP A 268 -11.74 -7.71 2.55
C TRP A 268 -11.93 -8.41 3.90
N LEU A 269 -12.63 -7.79 4.85
CA LEU A 269 -12.94 -8.37 6.15
C LEU A 269 -13.74 -9.66 6.05
N SER A 270 -14.61 -9.82 5.03
CA SER A 270 -15.38 -11.06 4.86
C SER A 270 -14.51 -12.28 4.57
N PHE A 271 -13.28 -12.07 4.08
CA PHE A 271 -12.32 -13.15 3.83
C PHE A 271 -11.33 -13.34 4.98
N LEU A 272 -11.21 -12.38 5.89
CA LEU A 272 -10.24 -12.44 6.98
C LEU A 272 -10.37 -13.72 7.85
N PRO A 273 -11.58 -14.19 8.22
CA PRO A 273 -11.75 -15.43 8.97
C PRO A 273 -11.37 -16.70 8.20
N CYS A 274 -11.10 -16.62 6.89
CA CYS A 274 -10.64 -17.76 6.10
C CYS A 274 -9.15 -18.11 6.33
N HIS A 275 -8.45 -17.28 7.12
CA HIS A 275 -7.04 -17.43 7.46
C HIS A 275 -6.87 -17.95 8.89
N HIS A 276 -5.92 -18.87 9.10
CA HIS A 276 -5.66 -19.45 10.42
C HIS A 276 -4.72 -18.62 11.30
N PHE A 277 -3.90 -17.73 10.72
CA PHE A 277 -2.90 -16.94 11.46
C PHE A 277 -1.95 -17.79 12.34
N ASP A 278 -1.68 -19.01 11.90
CA ASP A 278 -0.84 -20.00 12.58
C ASP A 278 0.19 -20.58 11.59
N ARG A 279 1.05 -21.48 12.09
CA ARG A 279 2.07 -22.19 11.34
C ARG A 279 1.47 -22.89 10.12
N LEU A 280 2.04 -22.59 8.96
CA LEU A 280 1.68 -23.26 7.72
C LEU A 280 2.04 -24.74 7.82
N SER A 281 1.03 -25.59 7.69
CA SER A 281 1.25 -27.01 7.57
C SER A 281 1.85 -27.32 6.19
N PRO A 282 2.89 -28.18 6.12
CA PRO A 282 3.53 -28.55 4.86
C PRO A 282 2.61 -29.33 3.91
N PHE A 283 1.46 -29.79 4.42
CA PHE A 283 0.46 -30.56 3.66
C PHE A 283 -0.54 -29.68 2.91
N TYR A 284 -0.51 -28.35 3.08
CA TYR A 284 -1.49 -27.44 2.47
C TYR A 284 -0.82 -26.32 1.66
N PRO A 285 -1.40 -25.92 0.51
CA PRO A 285 -0.83 -24.90 -0.36
C PRO A 285 -0.98 -23.48 0.23
N PRO A 286 -0.08 -22.53 -0.13
CA PRO A 286 -0.14 -21.13 0.27
C PRO A 286 -1.44 -20.43 -0.14
N GLY A 287 -2.25 -19.94 0.81
CA GLY A 287 -3.23 -18.89 0.50
C GLY A 287 -4.50 -18.81 1.33
N ALA A 288 -5.01 -19.90 1.91
CA ALA A 288 -6.19 -19.91 2.78
C ALA A 288 -6.44 -21.32 3.35
N TYR A 289 -6.70 -21.45 4.66
CA TYR A 289 -6.53 -22.73 5.36
C TYR A 289 -7.71 -23.21 6.19
N THR A 290 -8.78 -22.40 6.34
CA THR A 290 -10.07 -23.01 6.70
C THR A 290 -10.59 -23.80 5.51
N GLY A 291 -11.50 -24.76 5.74
CA GLY A 291 -12.13 -25.49 4.64
C GLY A 291 -12.77 -24.55 3.60
N VAL A 292 -13.40 -23.47 4.08
CA VAL A 292 -13.99 -22.40 3.26
C VAL A 292 -12.90 -21.60 2.53
N GLY A 293 -11.85 -21.23 3.24
CA GLY A 293 -10.74 -20.48 2.66
C GLY A 293 -10.07 -21.21 1.51
N ARG A 294 -9.80 -22.51 1.69
CA ARG A 294 -9.25 -23.36 0.63
C ARG A 294 -10.17 -23.41 -0.59
N GLY A 295 -11.48 -23.55 -0.37
CA GLY A 295 -12.48 -23.50 -1.44
C GLY A 295 -12.40 -22.19 -2.23
N LEU A 296 -12.35 -21.06 -1.53
CA LEU A 296 -12.24 -19.74 -2.16
C LEU A 296 -10.94 -19.56 -2.96
N TYR A 297 -9.80 -19.99 -2.41
CA TYR A 297 -8.52 -19.95 -3.10
C TYR A 297 -8.55 -20.74 -4.41
N LEU A 298 -9.13 -21.95 -4.39
CA LEU A 298 -9.27 -22.77 -5.59
C LEU A 298 -10.18 -22.13 -6.64
N LEU A 299 -11.27 -21.48 -6.23
CA LEU A 299 -12.15 -20.73 -7.13
C LEU A 299 -11.43 -19.54 -7.79
N GLN A 300 -10.63 -18.80 -7.02
CA GLN A 300 -9.85 -17.67 -7.55
C GLN A 300 -8.82 -18.15 -8.58
N GLN A 301 -8.15 -19.27 -8.31
CA GLN A 301 -7.19 -19.84 -9.25
C GLN A 301 -7.87 -20.31 -10.54
N GLN A 302 -9.08 -20.87 -10.46
CA GLN A 302 -9.85 -21.24 -11.66
C GLN A 302 -10.21 -20.01 -12.51
N GLN A 303 -10.61 -18.90 -11.88
CA GLN A 303 -10.90 -17.64 -12.57
C GLN A 303 -9.64 -17.01 -13.20
N GLU A 304 -8.50 -17.02 -12.50
CA GLU A 304 -7.22 -16.53 -13.05
C GLU A 304 -6.70 -17.42 -14.19
N SER A 305 -7.04 -18.71 -14.17
CA SER A 305 -6.68 -19.65 -15.24
C SER A 305 -7.59 -19.47 -16.46
N SER A 306 -8.89 -19.22 -16.27
CA SER A 306 -9.82 -18.96 -17.38
C SER A 306 -9.52 -17.64 -18.09
N VAL A 307 -9.22 -16.57 -17.32
CA VAL A 307 -8.84 -15.27 -17.91
C VAL A 307 -7.56 -15.38 -18.74
N LYS A 308 -6.61 -16.25 -18.36
CA LYS A 308 -5.39 -16.47 -19.16
C LYS A 308 -5.61 -17.30 -20.42
N LEU A 309 -6.61 -18.18 -20.43
CA LEU A 309 -6.97 -18.95 -21.62
C LEU A 309 -7.68 -18.05 -22.65
N ASP A 310 -8.49 -17.11 -22.18
CA ASP A 310 -9.16 -16.12 -23.05
C ASP A 310 -8.16 -15.12 -23.69
N ASP A 311 -7.01 -14.86 -23.05
CA ASP A 311 -5.93 -14.02 -23.61
C ASP A 311 -5.02 -14.77 -24.62
N ASP A 312 -4.95 -16.11 -24.56
CA ASP A 312 -4.08 -16.93 -25.43
C ASP A 312 -4.76 -17.34 -26.77
N ASP A 313 -6.09 -17.18 -26.89
CA ASP A 313 -6.86 -17.52 -28.10
C ASP A 313 -6.85 -16.40 -29.17
N ASP A 314 -6.35 -15.20 -28.86
CA ASP A 314 -6.24 -14.06 -29.81
C ASP A 314 -4.88 -13.98 -30.55
N GLU A 315 -3.91 -14.86 -30.26
CA GLU A 315 -2.56 -14.82 -30.88
C GLU A 315 -2.30 -15.88 -31.98
N ASN A 316 -3.26 -16.73 -32.36
CA ASN A 316 -3.06 -17.80 -33.35
C ASN A 316 -3.88 -17.64 -34.64
N GLY A 317 -3.76 -16.49 -35.30
CA GLY A 317 -4.56 -16.21 -36.50
C GLY A 317 -3.94 -15.31 -37.56
N ALA A 318 -2.63 -15.40 -37.83
CA ALA A 318 -2.07 -14.85 -39.08
C ALA A 318 -0.67 -15.41 -39.37
N ASP A 319 -0.60 -16.58 -40.01
CA ASP A 319 0.51 -16.96 -40.90
C ASP A 319 0.03 -18.11 -41.80
N GLU A 320 -0.59 -17.77 -42.93
CA GLU A 320 -0.56 -18.51 -44.20
C GLU A 320 -0.72 -17.53 -45.38
#